data_AF-A0A4Y8ICB4-F1
#
_entry.id   AF-A0A4Y8ICB4-F1
#
_cell.length_a   1.000
_cell.length_b   1.000
_cell.length_c   1.000
_cell.angle_alpha   90.00
_cell.angle_beta   90.00
_cell.angle_gamma   90.00
#
_symmetry.space_group_name_H-M   'P 1'
#
loop_
_entity.id
_entity.type
_entity.pdbx_description
1 polymer ?
#
loop_
_entity_poly.entity_id
_entity_poly.type
_entity_poly.pdbx_seq_one_letter_code
_entity_poly.pdbx_strand_id
1 'polypeptide(L)'
;MIKIQFFSNFKLNMMIFLLRCIKNTPLILLIISSILATDISQLFAAQLRCPDQFLKNGIFLLKKKKTSDALSTFNQIVHNFPQCPQAEEAQWQLVKYYSNVARGNNSDEYYQLASDHIKFYLFYWPNGIYRQAVLKEQDWNQRSLAPLLMRKSIFISLLSLALLIVVALTLGSK
;
A
#
# COMPACT_ATOMS: atom_id res chain seq x y z
N MET A 1 -36.92 -1.60 -7.92
CA MET A 1 -35.96 -1.04 -6.95
C MET A 1 -36.41 -1.39 -5.52
N ILE A 2 -36.35 -2.68 -5.13
CA ILE A 2 -36.76 -3.20 -3.81
C ILE A 2 -35.92 -4.46 -3.55
N LYS A 3 -34.73 -4.34 -2.95
CA LYS A 3 -33.93 -5.52 -2.54
C LYS A 3 -32.93 -5.29 -1.40
N ILE A 4 -32.87 -4.09 -0.81
CA ILE A 4 -31.83 -3.74 0.18
C ILE A 4 -32.37 -3.72 1.63
N GLN A 5 -33.69 -3.64 1.86
CA GLN A 5 -34.24 -3.56 3.23
C GLN A 5 -34.33 -4.90 4.00
N PHE A 6 -34.16 -6.05 3.33
CA PHE A 6 -34.35 -7.34 4.01
C PHE A 6 -33.09 -7.81 4.77
N PHE A 7 -31.90 -7.34 4.38
CA PHE A 7 -30.63 -7.79 5.00
C PHE A 7 -30.29 -7.09 6.32
N SER A 8 -30.83 -5.88 6.58
CA SER A 8 -30.53 -5.13 7.81
C SER A 8 -31.26 -5.70 9.04
N ASN A 9 -32.52 -6.11 8.88
CA ASN A 9 -33.32 -6.65 9.99
C ASN A 9 -32.89 -8.06 10.42
N PHE A 10 -32.33 -8.86 9.51
CA PHE A 10 -31.83 -10.20 9.85
C PHE A 10 -30.58 -10.15 10.72
N LYS A 11 -29.61 -9.27 10.39
CA LYS A 11 -28.39 -9.07 11.20
C LYS A 11 -28.71 -8.55 12.60
N LEU A 12 -29.67 -7.63 12.72
CA LEU A 12 -30.01 -7.03 14.02
C LEU A 12 -30.67 -8.04 14.95
N ASN A 13 -31.61 -8.85 14.45
CA ASN A 13 -32.27 -9.89 15.24
C ASN A 13 -31.33 -11.03 15.63
N MET A 14 -30.39 -11.41 14.74
CA MET A 14 -29.36 -12.40 15.06
C MET A 14 -28.39 -11.88 16.13
N MET A 15 -28.02 -10.60 16.09
CA MET A 15 -27.13 -10.00 17.09
C MET A 15 -27.80 -9.85 18.46
N ILE A 16 -29.10 -9.51 18.51
CA ILE A 16 -29.88 -9.42 19.75
C ILE A 16 -30.08 -10.82 20.38
N PHE A 17 -30.30 -11.85 19.56
CA PHE A 17 -30.43 -13.23 20.04
C PHE A 17 -29.11 -13.72 20.66
N LEU A 18 -27.98 -13.46 20.00
CA LEU A 18 -26.65 -13.78 20.54
C LEU A 18 -26.36 -13.02 21.85
N LEU A 19 -26.77 -11.74 21.96
CA LEU A 19 -26.62 -10.94 23.18
C LEU A 19 -27.48 -11.45 24.36
N ARG A 20 -28.64 -12.06 24.09
CA ARG A 20 -29.46 -12.70 25.14
C ARG A 20 -28.88 -14.02 25.65
N CYS A 21 -28.18 -14.78 24.80
CA CYS A 21 -27.49 -16.00 25.22
C CYS A 21 -26.23 -15.72 26.07
N ILE A 22 -25.59 -14.56 25.91
CA ILE A 22 -24.33 -14.22 26.61
C ILE A 22 -24.52 -13.94 28.11
N LYS A 23 -25.73 -13.54 28.55
CA LYS A 23 -25.94 -13.11 29.95
C LYS A 23 -25.93 -14.22 31.01
N ASN A 24 -25.93 -15.51 30.64
CA ASN A 24 -26.12 -16.57 31.65
C ASN A 24 -25.25 -17.82 31.50
N THR A 25 -24.18 -17.80 30.70
CA THR A 25 -23.31 -18.97 30.54
C THR A 25 -21.84 -18.58 30.43
N PRO A 26 -21.13 -18.34 31.56
CA PRO A 26 -19.67 -18.17 31.55
C PRO A 26 -18.95 -19.37 30.92
N LEU A 27 -19.56 -20.56 30.95
CA LEU A 27 -19.01 -21.78 30.36
C LEU A 27 -18.98 -21.74 28.81
N ILE A 28 -20.01 -21.19 28.17
CA ILE A 28 -20.08 -21.13 26.70
C ILE A 28 -19.08 -20.09 26.16
N LEU A 29 -18.86 -18.99 26.88
CA LEU A 29 -17.85 -18.00 26.51
C LEU A 29 -16.43 -18.58 26.58
N LEU A 30 -16.16 -19.41 27.60
CA LEU A 30 -14.88 -20.13 27.73
C LEU A 30 -14.68 -21.13 26.59
N ILE A 31 -15.70 -21.93 26.26
CA ILE A 31 -15.62 -22.94 25.19
C ILE A 31 -15.43 -22.27 23.82
N ILE A 32 -16.18 -21.20 23.51
CA ILE A 32 -16.03 -20.45 22.26
C ILE A 32 -14.64 -19.79 22.19
N SER A 33 -14.12 -19.24 23.28
CA SER A 33 -12.77 -18.66 23.30
C SER A 33 -11.67 -19.71 23.04
N SER A 34 -11.81 -20.93 23.57
CA SER A 34 -10.85 -22.01 23.34
C SER A 34 -10.89 -22.55 21.91
N ILE A 35 -12.08 -22.65 21.31
CA ILE A 35 -12.23 -23.14 19.92
C ILE A 35 -11.71 -22.09 18.92
N LEU A 36 -12.00 -20.80 19.13
CA LEU A 36 -11.44 -19.73 18.29
C LEU A 36 -9.91 -19.64 18.42
N ALA A 37 -9.34 -19.93 19.59
CA ALA A 37 -7.89 -19.88 19.78
C ALA A 37 -7.13 -20.98 19.01
N THR A 38 -7.74 -22.17 18.86
CA THR A 38 -7.08 -23.30 18.18
C THR A 38 -7.11 -23.22 16.66
N ASP A 39 -8.18 -22.71 16.05
CA ASP A 39 -8.29 -22.66 14.58
C ASP A 39 -7.49 -21.51 13.95
N ILE A 40 -7.44 -20.34 14.60
CA ILE A 40 -6.68 -19.19 14.09
C ILE A 40 -5.17 -19.50 14.06
N SER A 41 -4.69 -20.28 15.02
CA SER A 41 -3.28 -20.67 15.13
C SER A 41 -2.82 -21.56 13.96
N GLN A 42 -3.67 -22.48 13.50
CA GLN A 42 -3.36 -23.36 12.36
C GLN A 42 -3.50 -22.63 11.02
N LEU A 43 -4.45 -21.70 10.90
CA LEU A 43 -4.60 -20.85 9.72
C LEU A 43 -3.36 -19.94 9.52
N PHE A 44 -2.81 -19.39 10.61
CA PHE A 44 -1.57 -18.61 10.57
C PHE A 44 -0.35 -19.48 10.20
N ALA A 45 -0.26 -20.71 10.70
CA ALA A 45 0.89 -21.59 10.45
C ALA A 45 0.99 -22.06 8.99
N ALA A 46 -0.13 -22.28 8.31
CA ALA A 46 -0.13 -22.66 6.89
C ALA A 46 0.24 -21.49 5.96
N GLN A 47 -0.13 -20.26 6.34
CA GLN A 47 0.16 -19.04 5.58
C GLN A 47 1.62 -18.57 5.74
N LEU A 48 2.36 -19.11 6.70
CA LEU A 48 3.74 -18.74 7.03
C LEU A 48 4.82 -19.54 6.30
N ARG A 49 4.49 -20.49 5.40
CA ARG A 49 5.52 -21.14 4.57
C ARG A 49 5.98 -20.18 3.46
N CYS A 50 6.69 -19.13 3.86
CA CYS A 50 7.38 -18.29 2.90
C CYS A 50 8.67 -18.98 2.48
N PRO A 51 8.88 -19.19 1.18
CA PRO A 51 10.09 -19.83 0.71
C PRO A 51 11.26 -18.85 0.81
N ASP A 52 12.05 -18.96 1.90
CA ASP A 52 13.27 -18.17 2.19
C ASP A 52 14.21 -18.01 0.99
N GLN A 53 14.21 -19.02 0.13
CA GLN A 53 15.01 -19.08 -1.08
C GLN A 53 14.71 -17.93 -2.06
N PHE A 54 13.47 -17.45 -2.15
CA PHE A 54 13.12 -16.40 -3.12
C PHE A 54 13.78 -15.07 -2.77
N LEU A 55 13.75 -14.67 -1.50
CA LEU A 55 14.38 -13.41 -1.08
C LEU A 55 15.90 -13.47 -1.29
N LYS A 56 16.52 -14.59 -0.89
CA LYS A 56 17.96 -14.83 -1.12
C LYS A 56 18.30 -14.79 -2.61
N ASN A 57 17.47 -15.37 -3.47
CA ASN A 57 17.64 -15.33 -4.91
C ASN A 57 17.54 -13.91 -5.47
N GLY A 58 16.53 -13.13 -5.08
CA GLY A 58 16.39 -11.73 -5.52
C GLY A 58 17.61 -10.88 -5.14
N ILE A 59 18.10 -11.01 -3.90
CA ILE A 59 19.32 -10.32 -3.44
C ILE A 59 20.55 -10.78 -4.23
N PHE A 60 20.66 -12.07 -4.51
CA PHE A 60 21.75 -12.62 -5.32
C PHE A 60 21.74 -12.06 -6.75
N LEU A 61 20.57 -11.99 -7.38
CA LEU A 61 20.39 -11.42 -8.72
C LEU A 61 20.78 -9.93 -8.77
N LEU A 62 20.42 -9.15 -7.75
CA LEU A 62 20.90 -7.76 -7.61
C LEU A 62 22.43 -7.69 -7.56
N LYS A 63 23.08 -8.54 -6.76
CA LYS A 63 24.56 -8.60 -6.67
C LYS A 63 25.20 -8.98 -8.00
N LYS A 64 24.53 -9.79 -8.83
CA LYS A 64 24.96 -10.14 -10.18
C LYS A 64 24.60 -9.10 -11.25
N LYS A 65 24.09 -7.92 -10.86
CA LYS A 65 23.61 -6.85 -11.75
C LYS A 65 22.47 -7.28 -12.69
N LYS A 66 21.80 -8.40 -12.39
CA LYS A 66 20.60 -8.87 -13.11
C LYS A 66 19.37 -8.20 -12.51
N THR A 67 19.29 -6.89 -12.71
CA THR A 67 18.34 -6.03 -12.00
C THR A 67 16.89 -6.36 -12.34
N SER A 68 16.56 -6.58 -13.62
CA SER A 68 15.20 -6.93 -14.07
C SER A 68 14.68 -8.19 -13.36
N ASP A 69 15.50 -9.24 -13.34
CA ASP A 69 15.14 -10.54 -12.78
C ASP A 69 14.98 -10.44 -11.26
N ALA A 70 15.82 -9.63 -10.60
CA ALA A 70 15.71 -9.38 -9.18
C ALA A 70 14.41 -8.66 -8.80
N LEU A 71 14.05 -7.59 -9.53
CA LEU A 71 12.81 -6.86 -9.28
C LEU A 71 11.59 -7.72 -9.55
N SER A 72 11.62 -8.54 -10.61
CA SER A 72 10.58 -9.53 -10.89
C SER A 72 10.43 -10.51 -9.72
N THR A 73 11.55 -11.02 -9.19
CA THR A 73 11.54 -11.91 -8.02
C THR A 73 10.95 -11.23 -6.79
N PHE A 74 11.32 -9.99 -6.48
CA PHE A 74 10.74 -9.26 -5.35
C PHE A 74 9.25 -9.01 -5.52
N ASN A 75 8.81 -8.62 -6.72
CA ASN A 75 7.39 -8.45 -7.02
C ASN A 75 6.61 -9.75 -6.82
N GLN A 76 7.15 -10.89 -7.26
CA GLN A 76 6.53 -12.20 -7.01
C GLN A 76 6.39 -12.50 -5.52
N ILE A 77 7.40 -12.17 -4.70
CA ILE A 77 7.32 -12.38 -3.25
C ILE A 77 6.19 -11.53 -2.65
N VAL A 78 6.14 -10.24 -3.00
CA VAL A 78 5.16 -9.30 -2.46
C VAL A 78 3.72 -9.69 -2.87
N HIS A 79 3.52 -10.11 -4.12
CA HIS A 79 2.19 -10.45 -4.62
C HIS A 79 1.71 -11.83 -4.14
N ASN A 80 2.58 -12.83 -4.15
CA ASN A 80 2.19 -14.19 -3.83
C ASN A 80 2.20 -14.48 -2.33
N PHE A 81 3.01 -13.74 -1.54
CA PHE A 81 3.20 -13.98 -0.11
C PHE A 81 3.17 -12.69 0.75
N PRO A 82 2.15 -11.81 0.61
CA PRO A 82 2.16 -10.48 1.22
C PRO A 82 2.22 -10.46 2.76
N GLN A 83 1.82 -11.54 3.43
CA GLN A 83 1.81 -11.61 4.89
C GLN A 83 3.14 -12.07 5.49
N CYS A 84 4.10 -12.49 4.67
CA CYS A 84 5.34 -13.04 5.20
C CYS A 84 6.40 -11.96 5.45
N PRO A 85 7.31 -12.16 6.43
CA PRO A 85 8.38 -11.20 6.71
C PRO A 85 9.26 -10.88 5.50
N GLN A 86 9.45 -11.84 4.60
CA GLN A 86 10.24 -11.70 3.38
C GLN A 86 9.57 -10.79 2.35
N ALA A 87 8.24 -10.66 2.37
CA ALA A 87 7.52 -9.72 1.51
C ALA A 87 7.73 -8.27 1.95
N GLU A 88 7.79 -8.02 3.25
CA GLU A 88 8.15 -6.70 3.77
C GLU A 88 9.56 -6.29 3.28
N GLU A 89 10.54 -7.19 3.44
CA GLU A 89 11.92 -6.96 2.99
C GLU A 89 12.01 -6.82 1.47
N ALA A 90 11.30 -7.67 0.71
CA ALA A 90 11.25 -7.57 -0.75
C ALA A 90 10.67 -6.23 -1.21
N GLN A 91 9.58 -5.76 -0.59
CA GLN A 91 9.02 -4.45 -0.87
C GLN A 91 10.01 -3.34 -0.51
N TRP A 92 10.71 -3.45 0.61
CA TRP A 92 11.73 -2.49 0.98
C TRP A 92 12.86 -2.41 -0.07
N GLN A 93 13.31 -3.55 -0.61
CA GLN A 93 14.30 -3.54 -1.69
C GLN A 93 13.78 -2.86 -2.97
N LEU A 94 12.48 -3.01 -3.30
CA LEU A 94 11.84 -2.29 -4.41
C LEU A 94 11.84 -0.77 -4.17
N VAL A 95 11.45 -0.31 -2.97
CA VAL A 95 11.50 1.11 -2.57
C VAL A 95 12.91 1.67 -2.76
N LYS A 96 13.92 1.00 -2.18
CA LYS A 96 15.32 1.43 -2.29
C LYS A 96 15.78 1.52 -3.74
N TYR A 97 15.44 0.52 -4.55
CA TYR A 97 15.85 0.48 -5.94
C TYR A 97 15.29 1.67 -6.72
N TYR A 98 13.97 1.85 -6.70
CA TYR A 98 13.33 2.91 -7.47
C TYR A 98 13.71 4.30 -6.97
N SER A 99 13.84 4.51 -5.66
CA SER A 99 14.34 5.78 -5.11
C SER A 99 15.78 6.08 -5.55
N ASN A 100 16.65 5.07 -5.59
CA ASN A 100 18.03 5.27 -6.05
C ASN A 100 18.10 5.60 -7.55
N VAL A 101 17.32 4.92 -8.39
CA VAL A 101 17.26 5.21 -9.84
C VAL A 101 16.66 6.60 -10.08
N ALA A 102 15.60 6.97 -9.35
CA ALA A 102 15.00 8.30 -9.43
C ALA A 102 16.01 9.39 -9.11
N ARG A 103 16.78 9.23 -8.03
CA ARG A 103 17.84 10.16 -7.64
C ARG A 103 18.99 10.22 -8.64
N GLY A 104 19.45 9.08 -9.14
CA GLY A 104 20.57 9.00 -10.08
C GLY A 104 20.25 9.59 -11.46
N ASN A 105 19.02 9.41 -11.94
CA ASN A 105 18.60 9.82 -13.27
C ASN A 105 17.80 11.14 -13.27
N ASN A 106 17.44 11.66 -12.10
CA ASN A 106 16.52 12.78 -11.92
C ASN A 106 15.24 12.64 -12.76
N SER A 107 14.63 11.45 -12.71
CA SER A 107 13.47 11.10 -13.54
C SER A 107 12.17 11.11 -12.74
N ASP A 108 11.25 11.97 -13.15
CA ASP A 108 9.90 12.11 -12.58
C ASP A 108 9.14 10.79 -12.54
N GLU A 109 9.29 9.96 -13.58
CA GLU A 109 8.66 8.65 -13.69
C GLU A 109 9.13 7.73 -12.55
N TYR A 110 10.43 7.67 -12.31
CA TYR A 110 10.99 6.86 -11.23
C TYR A 110 10.64 7.40 -9.85
N TYR A 111 10.51 8.73 -9.68
CA TYR A 111 9.99 9.29 -8.43
C TYR A 111 8.53 8.88 -8.17
N GLN A 112 7.70 8.77 -9.20
CA GLN A 112 6.32 8.27 -9.07
C GLN A 112 6.31 6.79 -8.69
N LEU A 113 7.07 5.94 -9.40
CA LEU A 113 7.20 4.52 -9.07
C LEU A 113 7.67 4.32 -7.62
N ALA A 114 8.71 5.05 -7.20
CA ALA A 114 9.20 4.99 -5.83
C ALA A 114 8.11 5.44 -4.82
N SER A 115 7.36 6.51 -5.12
CA SER A 115 6.24 6.96 -4.30
C SER A 115 5.16 5.89 -4.13
N ASP A 116 4.83 5.17 -5.20
CA ASP A 116 3.80 4.14 -5.16
C ASP A 116 4.25 2.92 -4.34
N HIS A 117 5.51 2.49 -4.48
CA HIS A 117 6.06 1.44 -3.63
C HIS A 117 6.16 1.86 -2.15
N ILE A 118 6.42 3.14 -1.85
CA ILE A 118 6.43 3.69 -0.50
C ILE A 118 5.02 3.66 0.11
N LYS A 119 4.00 4.14 -0.63
CA LYS A 119 2.60 4.10 -0.17
C LYS A 119 2.15 2.67 0.09
N PHE A 120 2.45 1.76 -0.84
CA PHE A 120 2.16 0.34 -0.69
C PHE A 120 2.81 -0.21 0.58
N TYR A 121 4.10 0.07 0.80
CA TYR A 121 4.80 -0.39 2.00
C TYR A 121 4.11 0.11 3.28
N LEU A 122 3.84 1.42 3.37
CA LEU A 122 3.25 2.03 4.57
C LEU A 122 1.82 1.55 4.83
N PHE A 123 1.10 1.12 3.79
CA PHE A 123 -0.23 0.57 3.91
C PHE A 123 -0.22 -0.86 4.46
N TYR A 124 0.61 -1.75 3.91
CA TYR A 124 0.64 -3.17 4.29
C TYR A 124 1.50 -3.46 5.54
N TRP A 125 2.56 -2.67 5.77
CA TRP A 125 3.46 -2.81 6.92
C TRP A 125 3.59 -1.49 7.70
N PRO A 126 2.48 -0.97 8.28
CA PRO A 126 2.47 0.32 8.97
C PRO A 126 3.37 0.35 10.22
N ASN A 127 3.71 -0.82 10.77
CA ASN A 127 4.61 -1.03 11.90
C ASN A 127 5.83 -1.89 11.52
N GLY A 128 6.17 -1.95 10.23
CA GLY A 128 7.28 -2.75 9.72
C GLY A 128 8.64 -2.30 10.25
N ILE A 129 9.61 -3.21 10.21
CA ILE A 129 11.01 -3.00 10.62
C ILE A 129 11.64 -1.83 9.83
N TYR A 130 11.27 -1.67 8.56
CA TYR A 130 11.82 -0.62 7.67
C TYR A 130 11.01 0.66 7.63
N ARG A 131 9.95 0.80 8.43
CA ARG A 131 9.05 1.96 8.41
C ARG A 131 9.79 3.29 8.47
N GLN A 132 10.74 3.44 9.38
CA GLN A 132 11.49 4.71 9.53
C GLN A 132 12.35 5.02 8.31
N ALA A 133 12.95 3.99 7.69
CA ALA A 133 13.72 4.16 6.47
C ALA A 133 12.81 4.53 5.28
N VAL A 134 11.63 3.92 5.19
CA VAL A 134 10.63 4.24 4.16
C VAL A 134 10.09 5.65 4.31
N LEU A 135 9.80 6.12 5.52
CA LEU A 135 9.38 7.50 5.77
C LEU A 135 10.47 8.51 5.38
N LYS A 136 11.74 8.17 5.64
CA LYS A 136 12.86 8.99 5.18
C LYS A 136 12.87 9.07 3.65
N GLU A 137 12.79 7.94 2.94
CA GLU A 137 12.71 7.95 1.47
C GLU A 137 11.47 8.70 0.94
N GLN A 138 10.35 8.68 1.67
CA GLN A 138 9.15 9.46 1.36
C GLN A 138 9.43 10.96 1.39
N ASP A 139 10.04 11.46 2.47
CA ASP A 139 10.39 12.88 2.61
C ASP A 139 11.35 13.32 1.49
N TRP A 140 12.37 12.51 1.19
CA TRP A 140 13.28 12.76 0.07
C TRP A 140 12.55 12.84 -1.27
N ASN A 141 11.71 11.86 -1.60
CA ASN A 141 10.95 11.86 -2.85
C ASN A 141 9.99 13.06 -2.95
N GLN A 142 9.33 13.45 -1.84
CA GLN A 142 8.44 14.61 -1.82
C GLN A 142 9.19 15.92 -2.08
N ARG A 143 10.37 16.10 -1.48
CA ARG A 143 11.23 17.27 -1.72
C ARG A 143 11.71 17.33 -3.16
N SER A 144 12.07 16.19 -3.76
CA SER A 144 12.48 16.14 -5.17
C SER A 144 11.33 16.44 -6.13
N LEU A 145 10.09 16.05 -5.79
CA LEU A 145 8.91 16.30 -6.61
C LEU A 145 8.35 17.72 -6.45
N ALA A 146 8.59 18.40 -5.33
CA ALA A 146 8.00 19.71 -5.04
C ALA A 146 8.26 20.79 -6.12
N PRO A 147 9.49 20.96 -6.67
CA PRO A 147 9.75 21.91 -7.74
C PRO A 147 8.95 21.60 -9.02
N LEU A 148 8.81 20.31 -9.34
CA LEU A 148 8.13 19.83 -10.54
C LEU A 148 6.62 20.07 -10.45
N LEU A 149 6.03 19.79 -9.28
CA LEU A 149 4.61 20.04 -9.01
C LEU A 149 4.30 21.54 -9.00
N MET A 150 5.16 22.37 -8.40
CA MET A 150 4.99 23.82 -8.46
C MET A 150 5.04 24.35 -9.89
N ARG A 151 5.93 23.83 -10.75
CA ARG A 151 6.01 24.23 -12.15
C ARG A 151 4.71 23.95 -12.92
N LYS A 152 4.08 22.79 -12.69
CA LYS A 152 2.79 22.44 -13.33
C LYS A 152 1.65 23.35 -12.85
N SER A 153 1.57 23.61 -11.54
CA SER A 153 0.52 24.47 -10.98
C SER A 153 0.63 25.92 -11.48
N ILE A 154 1.86 26.47 -11.49
CA ILE A 154 2.13 27.81 -12.03
C ILE A 154 1.78 27.86 -13.52
N PHE A 155 2.16 26.84 -14.30
CA PHE A 155 1.82 26.77 -15.72
C PHE A 155 0.31 26.75 -15.96
N ILE A 156 -0.45 25.96 -15.21
CA ILE A 156 -1.93 25.92 -15.31
C ILE A 156 -2.53 27.27 -14.96
N SER A 157 -2.03 27.93 -13.91
CA SER A 157 -2.51 29.24 -13.48
C SER A 157 -2.21 30.35 -14.50
N LEU A 158 -1.03 30.29 -15.14
CA LEU A 158 -0.68 31.22 -16.21
C LEU A 158 -1.49 30.96 -17.48
N LEU A 159 -1.74 29.70 -17.82
CA LEU A 159 -2.56 29.33 -18.96
C LEU A 159 -4.03 29.77 -18.78
N SER A 160 -4.59 29.58 -17.59
CA SER A 160 -5.96 30.03 -17.29
C SER A 160 -6.07 31.56 -17.32
N LEU A 161 -5.07 32.28 -16.78
CA LEU A 161 -5.01 33.73 -16.85
C LEU A 161 -4.92 34.23 -18.31
N ALA A 162 -4.09 33.59 -19.13
CA ALA A 162 -3.96 33.93 -20.55
C ALA A 162 -5.29 33.74 -21.30
N LEU A 163 -6.01 32.64 -21.04
CA LEU A 163 -7.34 32.40 -21.62
C LEU A 163 -8.36 33.47 -21.20
N LEU A 164 -8.36 33.89 -19.93
CA LEU A 164 -9.25 34.96 -19.45
C LEU A 164 -8.97 36.29 -20.15
N ILE A 165 -7.70 36.64 -20.37
CA ILE A 165 -7.33 37.86 -21.10
C ILE A 165 -7.85 37.81 -22.54
N VAL A 166 -7.70 36.68 -23.24
CA VAL A 166 -8.20 36.52 -24.61
C VAL A 166 -9.73 36.64 -24.66
N VAL A 167 -10.45 36.05 -23.71
CA VAL A 167 -11.91 36.18 -23.62
C VAL A 167 -12.33 37.63 -23.35
N ALA A 168 -11.64 38.34 -22.46
CA ALA A 168 -11.94 39.74 -22.16
C ALA A 168 -11.73 40.65 -23.39
N LEU A 169 -10.63 40.47 -24.12
CA LEU A 169 -10.32 41.26 -25.32
C LEU A 169 -11.31 41.01 -26.47
N THR A 170 -11.78 39.77 -26.63
CA THR A 170 -12.75 39.42 -27.69
C THR A 170 -14.17 39.93 -27.40
N LEU A 171 -14.58 39.97 -26.13
CA LEU A 171 -15.90 40.49 -25.74
C LEU A 171 -15.94 42.02 -25.70
N GLY A 172 -14.83 42.70 -25.40
CA GLY A 172 -14.77 44.17 -25.33
C GLY A 172 -14.67 44.91 -26.66
N SER A 173 -14.60 44.21 -27.79
CA SER A 173 -14.42 44.80 -29.14
C SER A 173 -15.74 45.01 -29.91
N LYS A 174 -16.90 44.97 -29.25
CA LYS A 174 -18.21 45.24 -29.86
C LYS A 174 -18.73 46.61 -29.43
#